data_AF-A0A8H6TWU9-F1
#
_entry.id   AF-A0A8H6TWU9-F1
#
_cell.length_a   1.000
_cell.length_b   1.000
_cell.length_c   1.000
_cell.angle_alpha   90.00
_cell.angle_beta   90.00
_cell.angle_gamma   90.00
#
_symmetry.space_group_name_H-M   'P 1'
#
loop_
_entity.id
_entity.type
_entity.pdbx_description
1 polymer ?
#
loop_
_entity_poly.entity_id
_entity_poly.type
_entity_poly.pdbx_seq_one_letter_code
_entity_poly.pdbx_strand_id
1 'polypeptide(L)'
;MDPMKLADFTAERLISEATKKYALDAVHNEMPQGLKKYMETELFSCLQLKAGKGISLSTAHRWLHNEGFQYIGHKKDVHFDGHDCPDVVTYQQKEFLLQMAIHAQQLVLFIVGDVEKELVKIPDNYVEHQLVLCAQDKMTVQSNDNLEESWVFNNEHKLQKKWNSLE
;
A
#
# COMPACT_ATOMS: atom_id res chain seq x y z
N MET A 1 -21.79 2.80 15.62
CA MET A 1 -20.51 2.08 15.51
C MET A 1 -20.64 0.78 16.26
N ASP A 2 -20.65 -0.33 15.53
CA ASP A 2 -20.43 -1.65 16.13
C ASP A 2 -18.91 -1.88 16.14
N PRO A 3 -18.24 -1.74 17.29
CA PRO A 3 -16.78 -1.78 17.37
C PRO A 3 -16.22 -3.15 16.95
N MET A 4 -17.01 -4.23 17.08
CA MET A 4 -16.60 -5.57 16.65
C MET A 4 -16.47 -5.66 15.14
N LYS A 5 -17.43 -5.11 14.39
CA LYS A 5 -17.41 -5.14 12.92
C LYS A 5 -16.30 -4.28 12.34
N LEU A 6 -15.99 -3.16 12.98
CA LEU A 6 -14.87 -2.30 12.61
C LEU A 6 -13.52 -3.01 12.85
N ALA A 7 -13.40 -3.75 13.95
CA ALA A 7 -12.23 -4.57 14.25
C ALA A 7 -12.08 -5.73 13.25
N ASP A 8 -13.18 -6.38 12.87
CA ASP A 8 -13.17 -7.47 11.88
C ASP A 8 -12.84 -6.98 10.46
N PHE A 9 -13.28 -5.76 10.11
CA PHE A 9 -12.94 -5.09 8.85
C PHE A 9 -11.45 -4.71 8.79
N THR A 10 -10.93 -4.14 9.87
CA THR A 10 -9.49 -3.80 9.98
C THR A 10 -8.59 -5.04 10.06
N ALA A 11 -9.14 -6.20 10.43
CA ALA A 11 -8.44 -7.49 10.47
C ALA A 11 -8.58 -8.33 9.20
N GLU A 12 -9.15 -7.80 8.11
CA GLU A 12 -9.29 -8.46 6.79
C GLU A 12 -10.01 -9.83 6.80
N ARG A 13 -10.80 -10.14 7.85
CA ARG A 13 -11.47 -11.45 7.99
C ARG A 13 -12.73 -11.60 7.13
N LEU A 14 -13.15 -10.56 6.40
CA LEU A 14 -14.35 -10.57 5.58
C LEU A 14 -14.00 -10.79 4.10
N ILE A 15 -14.58 -11.85 3.53
CA ILE A 15 -14.56 -12.19 2.11
C ILE A 15 -15.10 -10.98 1.31
N SER A 16 -14.38 -10.60 0.24
CA SER A 16 -14.53 -9.38 -0.57
C SER A 16 -15.95 -8.77 -0.71
N GLU A 17 -17.01 -9.58 -0.83
CA GLU A 17 -18.40 -9.08 -0.90
C GLU A 17 -18.92 -8.46 0.39
N ALA A 18 -18.62 -9.05 1.54
CA ALA A 18 -19.05 -8.51 2.83
C ALA A 18 -18.29 -7.21 3.16
N THR A 19 -17.02 -7.14 2.76
CA THR A 19 -16.16 -5.95 2.88
C THR A 19 -16.71 -4.80 2.03
N LYS A 20 -17.05 -5.05 0.76
CA LYS A 20 -17.69 -4.05 -0.12
C LYS A 20 -19.04 -3.58 0.43
N LYS A 21 -19.86 -4.51 0.94
CA LYS A 21 -21.16 -4.17 1.53
C LYS A 21 -21.00 -3.31 2.78
N TYR A 22 -20.01 -3.62 3.62
CA TYR A 22 -19.69 -2.83 4.80
C TYR A 22 -19.14 -1.45 4.44
N ALA A 23 -18.23 -1.36 3.47
CA ALA A 23 -17.71 -0.09 2.97
C ALA A 23 -18.83 0.81 2.42
N LEU A 24 -19.74 0.25 1.61
CA LEU A 24 -20.91 0.97 1.13
C LEU A 24 -21.83 1.43 2.27
N ASP A 25 -22.03 0.61 3.29
CA ASP A 25 -22.84 0.99 4.46
C ASP A 25 -22.17 2.09 5.30
N ALA A 26 -20.84 2.03 5.45
CA ALA A 26 -20.06 3.07 6.12
C ALA A 26 -20.14 4.41 5.38
N VAL A 27 -20.01 4.40 4.05
CA VAL A 27 -20.10 5.59 3.18
C VAL A 27 -21.52 6.16 3.16
N HIS A 28 -22.52 5.30 2.99
CA HIS A 28 -23.90 5.73 2.77
C HIS A 28 -24.69 5.98 4.05
N ASN A 29 -24.34 5.34 5.16
CA ASN A 29 -25.11 5.45 6.39
C ASN A 29 -24.26 5.96 7.56
N GLU A 30 -23.11 5.35 7.85
CA GLU A 30 -22.38 5.66 9.08
C GLU A 30 -21.75 7.07 9.07
N MET A 31 -21.01 7.45 8.02
CA MET A 31 -20.37 8.77 7.98
C MET A 31 -21.35 9.95 7.94
N PRO A 32 -22.42 9.93 7.11
CA PRO A 32 -23.42 10.98 7.11
C PRO A 32 -24.13 11.10 8.45
N GLN A 33 -24.36 9.98 9.15
CA GLN A 33 -24.90 9.99 10.52
C GLN A 33 -23.90 10.59 11.51
N GLY A 34 -22.61 10.27 11.38
CA GLY A 34 -21.54 10.86 12.17
C GLY A 34 -21.45 12.38 12.00
N LEU A 35 -21.43 12.85 10.75
CA LEU A 35 -21.43 14.29 10.44
C LEU A 35 -22.68 14.98 10.98
N LYS A 36 -23.86 14.37 10.78
CA LYS A 36 -25.12 14.89 11.34
C LYS A 36 -25.04 15.04 12.86
N LYS A 37 -24.56 14.01 13.55
CA LYS A 37 -24.40 14.03 15.01
C LYS A 37 -23.46 15.15 15.44
N TYR A 38 -22.28 15.25 14.83
CA TYR A 38 -21.30 16.29 15.13
C TYR A 38 -21.86 17.70 14.91
N MET A 39 -22.59 17.91 13.80
CA MET A 39 -23.23 19.19 13.50
C MET A 39 -24.25 19.58 14.57
N GLU A 40 -25.06 18.62 15.02
CA GLU A 40 -26.12 18.84 15.98
C GLU A 40 -25.62 18.99 17.43
N THR A 41 -24.60 18.23 17.83
CA THR A 41 -24.11 18.24 19.22
C THR A 41 -23.06 19.32 19.47
N GLU A 42 -22.12 19.49 18.56
CA GLU A 42 -20.98 20.39 18.74
C GLU A 42 -21.23 21.72 18.03
N LEU A 43 -21.33 21.72 16.69
CA LEU A 43 -21.31 22.95 15.90
C LEU A 43 -22.52 23.85 16.14
N PHE A 44 -23.75 23.33 16.06
CA PHE A 44 -24.95 24.13 16.29
C PHE A 44 -25.04 24.64 17.73
N SER A 45 -24.56 23.85 18.68
CA SER A 45 -24.44 24.25 20.08
C SER A 45 -23.48 25.44 20.24
N CYS A 46 -22.26 25.33 19.69
CA CYS A 46 -21.27 26.40 19.72
C CYS A 46 -21.75 27.69 19.02
N LEU A 47 -22.48 27.55 17.91
CA LEU A 47 -22.99 28.68 17.14
C LEU A 47 -24.31 29.25 17.70
N GLN A 48 -24.83 28.71 18.80
CA GLN A 48 -26.14 29.05 19.39
C GLN A 48 -27.30 28.95 18.39
N LEU A 49 -27.16 28.11 17.38
CA LEU A 49 -28.17 27.87 16.36
C LEU A 49 -29.14 26.79 16.85
N LYS A 50 -30.40 27.16 17.07
CA LYS A 50 -31.47 26.20 17.36
C LYS A 50 -31.97 25.59 16.06
N ALA A 51 -31.24 24.63 15.51
CA ALA A 51 -31.71 23.84 14.38
C ALA A 51 -32.82 22.89 14.85
N GLY A 52 -34.09 23.30 14.73
CA GLY A 52 -35.24 22.55 15.28
C GLY A 52 -35.37 21.10 14.79
N LYS A 53 -34.77 20.75 13.64
CA LYS A 53 -34.71 19.37 13.10
C LYS A 53 -33.30 18.92 12.72
N GLY A 54 -32.27 19.72 13.03
CA GLY A 54 -30.90 19.48 12.58
C GLY A 54 -30.76 19.39 11.06
N ILE A 55 -29.73 18.69 10.57
CA ILE A 55 -29.52 18.46 9.13
C ILE A 55 -30.09 17.12 8.68
N SER A 56 -30.61 17.07 7.46
CA SER A 56 -31.02 15.79 6.86
C SER A 56 -29.80 14.94 6.50
N LEU A 57 -29.98 13.61 6.45
CA LEU A 57 -28.92 12.71 5.97
C LEU A 57 -28.51 13.02 4.53
N SER A 58 -29.46 13.40 3.67
CA SER A 58 -29.18 13.84 2.30
C SER A 58 -28.31 15.11 2.26
N THR A 59 -28.50 16.01 3.22
CA THR A 59 -27.67 17.22 3.36
C THR A 59 -26.26 16.86 3.81
N ALA A 60 -26.13 15.98 4.81
CA ALA A 60 -24.83 15.50 5.30
C ALA A 60 -24.05 14.79 4.18
N HIS A 61 -24.74 13.96 3.39
CA HIS A 61 -24.19 13.33 2.18
C HIS A 61 -23.63 14.33 1.18
N ARG A 62 -24.44 15.32 0.82
CA ARG A 62 -24.03 16.35 -0.13
C ARG A 62 -22.85 17.17 0.39
N TRP A 63 -22.81 17.43 1.69
CA TRP A 63 -21.69 18.14 2.30
C TRP A 63 -20.41 17.32 2.29
N LEU A 64 -20.44 16.04 2.66
CA LEU A 64 -19.27 15.17 2.54
C LEU A 64 -18.73 15.14 1.11
N HIS A 65 -19.62 15.02 0.12
CA HIS A 65 -19.21 15.04 -1.29
C HIS A 65 -18.66 16.41 -1.72
N ASN A 66 -19.25 17.52 -1.27
CA ASN A 66 -18.78 18.87 -1.57
C ASN A 66 -17.43 19.19 -0.91
N GLU A 67 -17.20 18.66 0.29
CA GLU A 67 -15.90 18.71 0.99
C GLU A 67 -14.88 17.74 0.40
N GLY A 68 -15.22 17.04 -0.70
CA GLY A 68 -14.27 16.20 -1.43
C GLY A 68 -14.02 14.82 -0.82
N PHE A 69 -14.85 14.36 0.12
CA PHE A 69 -14.77 13.00 0.65
C PHE A 69 -15.37 12.01 -0.35
N GLN A 70 -14.54 11.14 -0.89
CA GLN A 70 -14.95 10.04 -1.75
C GLN A 70 -14.27 8.73 -1.32
N TYR A 71 -15.01 7.64 -1.43
CA TYR A 71 -14.45 6.30 -1.28
C TYR A 71 -14.08 5.79 -2.67
N ILE A 72 -12.78 5.67 -2.92
CA ILE A 72 -12.26 5.35 -4.25
C ILE A 72 -11.39 4.09 -4.15
N GLY A 73 -11.59 3.16 -5.08
CA GLY A 73 -10.67 2.05 -5.29
C GLY A 73 -9.35 2.53 -5.88
N HIS A 74 -8.23 2.16 -5.26
CA HIS A 74 -6.90 2.48 -5.77
C HIS A 74 -6.66 1.74 -7.08
N LYS A 75 -6.34 2.49 -8.12
CA LYS A 75 -5.88 1.91 -9.39
C LYS A 75 -4.35 1.74 -9.32
N LYS A 76 -3.85 0.55 -9.68
CA LYS A 76 -2.43 0.13 -9.60
C LYS A 76 -1.48 0.89 -10.56
N ASP A 77 -1.72 2.16 -10.83
CA ASP A 77 -1.09 2.85 -11.96
C ASP A 77 0.21 3.55 -11.58
N VAL A 78 0.48 3.83 -10.29
CA VAL A 78 1.69 4.57 -9.85
C VAL A 78 2.22 4.04 -8.52
N HIS A 79 3.50 3.62 -8.50
CA HIS A 79 4.21 3.15 -7.30
C HIS A 79 5.49 3.97 -7.09
N PHE A 80 5.88 4.16 -5.83
CA PHE A 80 7.15 4.81 -5.50
C PHE A 80 8.32 3.83 -5.66
N ASP A 81 9.33 4.20 -6.47
CA ASP A 81 10.53 3.38 -6.67
C ASP A 81 11.56 3.60 -5.54
N GLY A 82 11.32 3.01 -4.38
CA GLY A 82 12.31 2.83 -3.30
C GLY A 82 13.48 1.88 -3.58
N HIS A 83 13.94 1.78 -4.83
CA HIS A 83 15.37 1.55 -5.05
C HIS A 83 16.20 2.63 -4.31
N ASP A 84 15.66 3.85 -4.19
CA ASP A 84 16.27 4.96 -3.46
C ASP A 84 16.02 4.94 -1.93
N CYS A 85 15.38 3.90 -1.39
CA CYS A 85 15.13 3.82 0.05
C CYS A 85 16.46 3.66 0.82
N PRO A 86 16.75 4.51 1.83
CA PRO A 86 18.03 4.47 2.55
C PRO A 86 18.39 3.10 3.13
N ASP A 87 17.40 2.35 3.60
CA ASP A 87 17.61 1.00 4.15
C ASP A 87 17.99 -0.01 3.08
N VAL A 88 17.32 0.05 1.91
CA VAL A 88 17.64 -0.77 0.74
C VAL A 88 19.05 -0.47 0.25
N VAL A 89 19.40 0.82 0.13
CA VAL A 89 20.76 1.25 -0.24
C VAL A 89 21.78 0.78 0.79
N THR A 90 21.46 0.88 2.07
CA THR A 90 22.34 0.43 3.16
C THR A 90 22.59 -1.07 3.10
N TYR A 91 21.54 -1.88 2.95
CA TYR A 91 21.66 -3.33 2.82
C TYR A 91 22.43 -3.71 1.55
N GLN A 92 22.12 -3.07 0.43
CA GLN A 92 22.82 -3.28 -0.84
C GLN A 92 24.33 -3.06 -0.67
N GLN A 93 24.72 -1.92 -0.08
CA GLN A 93 26.12 -1.53 0.06
C GLN A 93 26.87 -2.32 1.13
N LYS A 94 26.25 -2.56 2.29
CA LYS A 94 26.94 -3.12 3.47
C LYS A 94 26.89 -4.64 3.54
N GLU A 95 25.90 -5.29 2.94
CA GLU A 95 25.72 -6.74 3.06
C GLU A 95 25.76 -7.41 1.70
N PHE A 96 24.84 -7.04 0.80
CA PHE A 96 24.64 -7.75 -0.47
C PHE A 96 25.90 -7.74 -1.34
N LEU A 97 26.50 -6.57 -1.57
CA LEU A 97 27.71 -6.46 -2.41
C LEU A 97 28.92 -7.17 -1.79
N LEU A 98 29.05 -7.20 -0.46
CA LEU A 98 30.12 -7.93 0.21
C LEU A 98 29.97 -9.44 0.02
N GLN A 99 28.75 -9.97 0.17
CA GLN A 99 28.49 -11.40 -0.08
C GLN A 99 28.72 -11.75 -1.55
N MET A 100 28.27 -10.90 -2.47
CA MET A 100 28.50 -11.10 -3.90
C MET A 100 29.99 -11.09 -4.26
N ALA A 101 30.81 -10.26 -3.60
CA ALA A 101 32.25 -10.22 -3.82
C ALA A 101 32.95 -11.53 -3.41
N ILE A 102 32.50 -12.17 -2.33
CA ILE A 102 33.01 -13.48 -1.88
C ILE A 102 32.75 -14.55 -2.96
N HIS A 103 31.55 -14.54 -3.55
CA HIS A 103 31.16 -15.53 -4.56
C HIS A 103 31.60 -15.17 -5.99
N ALA A 104 32.12 -13.97 -6.22
CA ALA A 104 32.43 -13.45 -7.57
C ALA A 104 33.41 -14.32 -8.37
N GLN A 105 34.32 -15.00 -7.69
CA GLN A 105 35.29 -15.91 -8.30
C GLN A 105 34.62 -17.19 -8.84
N GLN A 106 33.58 -17.66 -8.16
CA GLN A 106 32.80 -18.86 -8.54
C GLN A 106 31.67 -18.53 -9.52
N LEU A 107 31.26 -17.25 -9.61
CA LEU A 107 30.14 -16.86 -10.45
C LEU A 107 30.43 -16.99 -11.95
N VAL A 108 29.54 -17.71 -12.63
CA VAL A 108 29.44 -17.75 -14.10
C VAL A 108 28.98 -16.37 -14.57
N LEU A 109 29.72 -15.79 -15.50
CA LEU A 109 29.35 -14.54 -16.17
C LEU A 109 28.96 -14.85 -17.61
N PHE A 110 27.97 -14.14 -18.12
CA PHE A 110 27.52 -14.26 -19.51
C PHE A 110 27.92 -13.01 -20.30
N ILE A 111 28.02 -13.15 -21.62
CA ILE A 111 28.27 -12.01 -22.50
C ILE A 111 27.05 -11.09 -22.48
N VAL A 112 27.28 -9.80 -22.25
CA VAL A 112 26.20 -8.79 -22.27
C VAL A 112 25.56 -8.76 -23.66
N GLY A 113 24.27 -9.09 -23.73
CA GLY A 113 23.51 -9.15 -24.99
C GLY A 113 23.38 -10.55 -25.61
N ASP A 114 24.10 -11.55 -25.09
CA ASP A 114 24.01 -12.95 -25.54
C ASP A 114 24.08 -13.90 -24.34
N VAL A 115 22.90 -14.23 -23.81
CA VAL A 115 22.75 -15.02 -22.58
C VAL A 115 23.08 -16.50 -22.77
N GLU A 116 23.23 -16.97 -24.02
CA GLU A 116 23.60 -18.35 -24.31
C GLU A 116 25.11 -18.59 -24.23
N LYS A 117 25.91 -17.53 -24.13
CA LYS A 117 27.37 -17.62 -24.12
C LYS A 117 27.96 -17.14 -22.80
N GLU A 118 28.66 -18.05 -22.14
CA GLU A 118 29.46 -17.76 -20.96
C GLU A 118 30.73 -16.99 -21.35
N LEU A 119 31.07 -16.00 -20.53
CA LEU A 119 32.37 -15.36 -20.56
C LEU A 119 33.39 -16.35 -20.01
N VAL A 120 34.28 -16.83 -20.87
CA VAL A 120 35.31 -17.80 -20.50
C VAL A 120 36.18 -17.22 -19.37
N LYS A 121 35.94 -17.69 -18.15
CA LYS A 121 36.85 -17.51 -17.01
C LYS A 121 37.69 -18.77 -16.88
N ILE A 122 39.01 -18.60 -16.79
CA ILE A 122 39.90 -19.69 -16.39
C ILE A 122 39.74 -19.80 -14.87
N PRO A 123 39.29 -20.94 -14.32
CA PRO A 123 39.15 -21.08 -12.88
C PRO A 123 40.53 -21.07 -12.22
N ASP A 124 40.70 -20.25 -11.18
CA ASP A 124 41.93 -20.21 -10.38
C ASP A 124 42.15 -21.52 -9.60
N ASN A 125 41.06 -22.26 -9.33
CA ASN A 125 41.06 -23.53 -8.61
C ASN A 125 40.00 -24.47 -9.19
N TYR A 126 40.35 -25.75 -9.39
CA TYR A 126 39.45 -26.78 -9.94
C TYR A 126 38.59 -27.48 -8.87
N VAL A 127 38.77 -27.14 -7.59
CA VAL A 127 38.05 -27.76 -6.46
C VAL A 127 36.71 -27.08 -6.19
N GLU A 128 36.58 -25.78 -6.46
CA GLU A 128 35.36 -25.03 -6.17
C GLU A 128 34.38 -25.08 -7.33
N HIS A 129 33.11 -25.33 -7.03
CA HIS A 129 32.06 -25.40 -8.03
C HIS A 129 31.66 -24.00 -8.53
N GLN A 130 31.39 -23.89 -9.82
CA GLN A 130 30.83 -22.69 -10.40
C GLN A 130 29.39 -22.47 -9.91
N LEU A 131 29.06 -21.20 -9.66
CA LEU A 131 27.75 -20.77 -9.19
C LEU A 131 27.05 -19.96 -10.28
N VAL A 132 25.78 -20.24 -10.51
CA VAL A 132 24.91 -19.44 -11.39
C VAL A 132 23.99 -18.60 -10.52
N LEU A 133 24.05 -17.28 -10.69
CA LEU A 133 23.16 -16.37 -9.98
C LEU A 133 21.74 -16.43 -10.57
N CYS A 134 20.81 -17.02 -9.82
CA CYS A 134 19.39 -17.00 -10.15
C CYS A 134 18.72 -15.77 -9.53
N ALA A 135 18.82 -14.62 -10.19
CA ALA A 135 18.15 -13.40 -9.75
C ALA A 135 16.63 -13.52 -9.96
N GLN A 136 15.85 -13.32 -8.90
CA GLN A 136 14.39 -13.29 -8.96
C GLN A 136 13.92 -11.84 -9.18
N ASP A 137 13.52 -11.51 -10.41
CA ASP A 137 13.03 -10.16 -10.76
C ASP A 137 11.57 -9.91 -10.33
N LYS A 138 10.79 -10.97 -10.11
CA LYS A 138 9.37 -10.86 -9.73
C LYS A 138 9.04 -11.71 -8.52
N MET A 139 9.07 -11.08 -7.36
CA MET A 139 8.49 -11.63 -6.14
C MET A 139 7.09 -11.04 -5.95
N THR A 140 6.06 -11.87 -5.99
CA THR A 140 4.66 -11.46 -5.79
C THR A 140 4.21 -11.53 -4.33
N VAL A 141 5.14 -11.79 -3.39
CA VAL A 141 4.83 -12.06 -1.97
C VAL A 141 4.05 -10.92 -1.33
N GLN A 142 4.20 -9.68 -1.81
CA GLN A 142 3.51 -8.49 -1.27
C GLN A 142 2.29 -8.04 -2.08
N SER A 143 1.80 -8.86 -3.03
CA SER A 143 0.72 -8.43 -3.94
C SER A 143 -0.62 -8.14 -3.24
N ASN A 144 -0.76 -8.58 -1.98
CA ASN A 144 -1.96 -8.42 -1.16
C ASN A 144 -1.74 -7.54 0.08
N ASP A 145 -0.54 -6.97 0.30
CA ASP A 145 -0.25 -6.17 1.50
C ASP A 145 -0.86 -4.75 1.42
N ASN A 146 -1.35 -4.36 0.24
CA ASN A 146 -1.90 -3.04 0.00
C ASN A 146 -3.43 -3.03 0.10
N LEU A 147 -3.98 -2.05 0.81
CA LEU A 147 -5.41 -1.76 0.81
C LEU A 147 -5.91 -1.41 -0.60
N GLU A 148 -6.87 -2.17 -1.11
CA GLU A 148 -7.46 -1.95 -2.43
C GLU A 148 -8.29 -0.66 -2.50
N GLU A 149 -8.81 -0.19 -1.37
CA GLU A 149 -9.75 0.94 -1.29
C GLU A 149 -9.39 1.84 -0.11
N SER A 150 -9.45 3.16 -0.28
CA SER A 150 -9.27 4.09 0.84
C SER A 150 -10.09 5.38 0.68
N TRP A 151 -10.16 6.11 1.78
CA TRP A 151 -10.76 7.44 1.83
C TRP A 151 -9.80 8.47 1.23
N VAL A 152 -10.28 9.17 0.21
CA VAL A 152 -9.53 10.22 -0.46
C VAL A 152 -10.24 11.55 -0.24
N PHE A 153 -9.46 12.57 0.14
CA PHE A 153 -9.89 13.96 0.20
C PHE A 153 -9.40 14.66 -1.07
N ASN A 154 -10.27 15.36 -1.79
CA ASN A 154 -9.92 16.17 -2.97
C ASN A 154 -9.15 15.43 -4.10
N ASN A 155 -9.51 14.19 -4.43
CA ASN A 155 -8.78 13.36 -5.41
C ASN A 155 -7.28 13.17 -5.10
N GLU A 156 -6.84 13.41 -3.87
CA GLU A 156 -5.47 13.11 -3.44
C GLU A 156 -5.30 11.60 -3.26
N HIS A 157 -4.86 10.93 -4.32
CA HIS A 157 -4.51 9.53 -4.23
C HIS A 157 -3.22 9.36 -3.43
N LYS A 158 -3.32 8.74 -2.25
CA LYS A 158 -2.12 8.27 -1.54
C LYS A 158 -1.38 7.30 -2.45
N LEU A 159 -0.17 7.67 -2.87
CA LEU A 159 0.70 6.77 -3.63
C LEU A 159 1.02 5.56 -2.76
N GLN A 160 0.77 4.38 -3.31
CA GLN A 160 1.12 3.14 -2.62
C GLN A 160 2.64 2.95 -2.69
N LYS A 161 3.25 2.72 -1.53
CA LYS A 161 4.65 2.32 -1.47
C LYS A 161 4.74 0.90 -2.04
N LYS A 162 5.76 0.64 -2.86
CA LYS A 162 6.03 -0.70 -3.40
C LYS A 162 6.61 -1.64 -2.32
N TRP A 163 7.13 -1.06 -1.23
CA TRP A 163 7.79 -1.72 -0.09
C TRP A 163 7.29 -1.09 1.21
N ASN A 164 7.05 -1.94 2.20
CA ASN A 164 6.89 -1.54 3.58
C ASN A 164 8.28 -1.30 4.19
N SER A 165 8.75 -0.06 4.20
CA SER A 165 9.81 0.33 5.12
C SER A 165 9.22 0.32 6.53
N LEU A 166 9.78 -0.49 7.42
CA LEU A 166 9.52 -0.41 8.85
C LEU A 166 10.17 0.89 9.34
N GLU A 167 9.36 1.92 9.61
CA GLU A 167 9.74 3.03 10.49
C GLU A 167 9.48 2.65 11.95
#